data_AF-A0A924KU24-F1
#
_entry.id   AF-A0A924KU24-F1
#
_cell.length_a   1.000
_cell.length_b   1.000
_cell.length_c   1.000
_cell.angle_alpha   90.00
_cell.angle_beta   90.00
_cell.angle_gamma   90.00
#
_symmetry.space_group_name_H-M   'P 1'
#
loop_
_entity.id
_entity.type
_entity.pdbx_description
1 polymer ?
#
loop_
_entity_poly.entity_id
_entity_poly.type
_entity_poly.pdbx_seq_one_letter_code
_entity_poly.pdbx_strand_id
1 'polypeptide(L)'
;MSAHASRSARFRLSYVCSLQICAHFLIKPDQIRLTWVFALLFAAVAAIPIAIFTGVYVGFTAPNIAKSVERRQTDQATLIATTIDEYLQFLDASLTADAKQDAQQQVQEVPQSFKNSKSPNPVNGPRNPNSQPTAPEAPKVSRPEIVRMALLNPMGTPALSTMPVPRGVPSAFADLPTSVAAQLSAAVQARQALWSTPFISPRTGKRAMARIQPAGEFLILAEVSLDGVENIVTKTSAAANYRVLVVDAAGITVTGGGVALASPSSPSLPSSKLDLSNVIGEPNAASPKALSGRFTAGGEALVGRSQAIGTTGWSVIVAERQSVVDSFSRMTIGVIIVATLISIVAAVFAGMWLSRRAMLRVDQVIRFAGQLARGGTVRWQASRIREINLLGSYVETLANENKRREEARLEASALFTSTFRHSPVATSLRRYPTLELLDVNESWARMFDTSRAHALTNTVSPFQILSPTDAYTHINTEMAANRAVLDYPMTVRTASGRVLSVLVSCVRVVANDTDCQLTSSIDITERLQAEAARRESEARFSAIVATMTE
;
A
#
# COMPACT_ATOMS: atom_id res chain seq x y z
N MET A 1 -8.77 -42.05 -36.19
CA MET A 1 -7.72 -41.01 -36.33
C MET A 1 -8.27 -39.59 -36.57
N SER A 2 -9.47 -39.21 -36.12
CA SER A 2 -10.02 -37.85 -36.34
C SER A 2 -10.28 -37.03 -35.06
N ALA A 3 -10.00 -37.57 -33.86
CA ALA A 3 -10.28 -36.87 -32.59
C ALA A 3 -9.09 -36.11 -31.98
N HIS A 4 -7.87 -36.28 -32.52
CA HIS A 4 -6.67 -35.60 -32.01
C HIS A 4 -6.29 -34.30 -32.74
N ALA A 5 -6.90 -34.01 -33.89
CA ALA A 5 -6.61 -32.78 -34.64
C ALA A 5 -7.38 -31.54 -34.12
N SER A 6 -8.46 -31.69 -33.35
CA SER A 6 -9.28 -30.54 -32.91
C SER A 6 -8.85 -29.92 -31.59
N ARG A 7 -8.04 -30.62 -30.76
CA ARG A 7 -7.50 -30.08 -29.50
C ARG A 7 -6.27 -29.18 -29.71
N SER A 8 -5.44 -29.46 -30.72
CA SER A 8 -4.28 -28.61 -31.06
C SER A 8 -4.69 -27.28 -31.70
N ALA A 9 -5.82 -27.23 -32.41
CA ALA A 9 -6.37 -25.99 -32.99
C ALA A 9 -6.93 -25.03 -31.91
N ARG A 10 -7.59 -25.55 -30.87
CA ARG A 10 -8.11 -24.72 -29.76
C ARG A 10 -7.01 -24.19 -28.84
N PHE A 11 -5.91 -24.93 -28.67
CA PHE A 11 -4.75 -24.44 -27.90
C PHE A 11 -3.95 -23.37 -28.65
N ARG A 12 -3.84 -23.46 -29.98
CA ARG A 12 -3.18 -22.42 -30.79
C ARG A 12 -3.99 -21.12 -30.85
N LEU A 13 -5.33 -21.19 -30.86
CA LEU A 13 -6.16 -19.98 -30.84
C LEU A 13 -6.05 -19.19 -29.51
N SER A 14 -5.91 -19.89 -28.39
CA SER A 14 -5.78 -19.24 -27.07
C SER A 14 -4.40 -18.60 -26.86
N TYR A 15 -3.34 -19.18 -27.43
CA TYR A 15 -1.99 -18.62 -27.42
C TYR A 15 -1.86 -17.41 -28.36
N VAL A 16 -2.49 -17.45 -29.53
CA VAL A 16 -2.50 -16.31 -30.47
C VAL A 16 -3.33 -15.16 -29.90
N CYS A 17 -4.45 -15.42 -29.22
CA CYS A 17 -5.26 -14.36 -28.61
C CYS A 17 -4.56 -13.68 -27.41
N SER A 18 -3.81 -14.43 -26.60
CA SER A 18 -3.02 -13.86 -25.49
C SER A 18 -1.77 -13.12 -25.98
N LEU A 19 -1.10 -13.58 -27.05
CA LEU A 19 -0.03 -12.82 -27.70
C LEU A 19 -0.54 -11.56 -28.42
N GLN A 20 -1.76 -11.55 -28.94
CA GLN A 20 -2.33 -10.37 -29.61
C GLN A 20 -2.80 -9.30 -28.62
N ILE A 21 -3.24 -9.71 -27.42
CA ILE A 21 -3.50 -8.79 -26.30
C ILE A 21 -2.18 -8.23 -25.76
N CYS A 22 -1.11 -9.04 -25.67
CA CYS A 22 0.22 -8.55 -25.30
C CYS A 22 0.87 -7.67 -26.40
N ALA A 23 0.65 -7.96 -27.68
CA ALA A 23 1.20 -7.18 -28.80
C ALA A 23 0.49 -5.83 -28.99
N HIS A 24 -0.79 -5.71 -28.63
CA HIS A 24 -1.47 -4.41 -28.57
C HIS A 24 -1.02 -3.57 -27.35
N PHE A 25 -0.34 -4.20 -26.40
CA PHE A 25 0.21 -3.60 -25.18
C PHE A 25 1.73 -3.35 -25.23
N LEU A 26 2.44 -3.92 -26.21
CA LEU A 26 3.86 -3.69 -26.43
C LEU A 26 4.06 -2.31 -27.09
N ILE A 27 4.45 -1.39 -26.22
CA ILE A 27 5.06 -0.09 -26.45
C ILE A 27 5.83 -0.08 -27.78
N LYS A 28 5.39 0.73 -28.76
CA LYS A 28 6.30 1.17 -29.82
C LYS A 28 7.42 1.96 -29.13
N PRO A 29 8.70 1.63 -29.36
CA PRO A 29 9.83 2.20 -28.60
C PRO A 29 9.93 3.73 -28.66
N ASP A 30 9.34 4.37 -29.68
CA ASP A 30 9.40 5.84 -29.86
C ASP A 30 8.24 6.63 -29.24
N GLN A 31 7.29 5.98 -28.58
CA GLN A 31 6.11 6.64 -28.01
C GLN A 31 5.77 6.04 -26.63
N ILE A 32 6.47 6.50 -25.59
CA ILE A 32 6.07 6.24 -24.21
C ILE A 32 4.71 6.92 -24.00
N ARG A 33 3.64 6.13 -23.93
CA ARG A 33 2.32 6.68 -23.57
C ARG A 33 2.42 7.16 -22.12
N LEU A 34 2.23 8.46 -21.91
CA LEU A 34 2.18 9.11 -20.59
C LEU A 34 1.31 8.35 -19.57
N THR A 35 0.33 7.58 -20.04
CA THR A 35 -0.56 6.73 -19.24
C THR A 35 0.20 5.69 -18.42
N TRP A 36 1.25 5.08 -19.00
CA TRP A 36 2.09 4.10 -18.31
C TRP A 36 2.98 4.76 -17.27
N VAL A 37 3.55 5.92 -17.58
CA VAL A 37 4.41 6.67 -16.66
C VAL A 37 3.63 7.09 -15.42
N PHE A 38 2.43 7.66 -15.61
CA PHE A 38 1.58 8.03 -14.48
C PHE A 38 1.05 6.83 -13.71
N ALA A 39 0.69 5.73 -14.39
CA ALA A 39 0.25 4.52 -13.69
C ALA A 39 1.37 3.91 -12.82
N LEU A 40 2.61 3.87 -13.33
CA LEU A 40 3.77 3.37 -12.59
C LEU A 40 4.14 4.29 -11.42
N LEU A 41 4.10 5.61 -11.61
CA LEU A 41 4.32 6.57 -10.52
C LEU A 41 3.26 6.43 -9.42
N PHE A 42 1.98 6.33 -9.79
CA PHE A 42 0.91 6.17 -8.82
C PHE A 42 1.01 4.83 -8.08
N ALA A 43 1.35 3.77 -8.80
CA ALA A 43 1.62 2.46 -8.21
C ALA A 43 2.79 2.52 -7.22
N ALA A 44 3.90 3.19 -7.56
CA ALA A 44 5.04 3.33 -6.66
C ALA A 44 4.66 4.13 -5.39
N VAL A 45 3.97 5.26 -5.55
CA VAL A 45 3.54 6.11 -4.42
C VAL A 45 2.57 5.39 -3.49
N ALA A 46 1.68 4.53 -4.02
CA ALA A 46 0.72 3.79 -3.20
C ALA A 46 1.28 2.48 -2.63
N ALA A 47 2.10 1.74 -3.39
CA ALA A 47 2.58 0.41 -2.99
C ALA A 47 3.68 0.47 -1.93
N ILE A 48 4.57 1.47 -1.99
CA ILE A 48 5.70 1.58 -1.06
C ILE A 48 5.23 1.76 0.39
N PRO A 49 4.31 2.69 0.73
CA PRO A 49 3.81 2.85 2.09
C PRO A 49 3.07 1.61 2.60
N ILE A 50 2.27 0.95 1.74
CA ILE A 50 1.52 -0.25 2.11
C ILE A 50 2.50 -1.39 2.46
N ALA A 51 3.54 -1.59 1.66
CA ALA A 51 4.55 -2.61 1.91
C ALA A 51 5.33 -2.34 3.22
N ILE A 52 5.72 -1.08 3.46
CA ILE A 52 6.42 -0.68 4.70
C ILE A 52 5.52 -0.90 5.91
N PHE A 53 4.27 -0.44 5.86
CA PHE A 53 3.32 -0.60 6.96
C PHE A 53 3.06 -2.08 7.26
N THR A 54 2.91 -2.91 6.22
CA THR A 54 2.75 -4.37 6.37
C THR A 54 3.96 -4.99 7.07
N GLY A 55 5.18 -4.65 6.63
CA GLY A 55 6.41 -5.17 7.24
C GLY A 55 6.53 -4.78 8.72
N VAL A 56 6.26 -3.53 9.05
CA VAL A 56 6.26 -3.04 10.45
C VAL A 56 5.19 -3.73 11.29
N TYR A 57 3.98 -3.88 10.74
CA TYR A 57 2.86 -4.51 11.44
C TYR A 57 3.12 -6.00 11.71
N VAL A 58 3.65 -6.74 10.74
CA VAL A 58 4.06 -8.15 10.92
C VAL A 58 5.18 -8.26 11.96
N GLY A 59 6.18 -7.37 11.88
CA GLY A 59 7.27 -7.32 12.85
C GLY A 59 6.82 -7.03 14.29
N PHE A 60 5.72 -6.28 14.47
CA PHE A 60 5.16 -5.95 15.78
C PHE A 60 4.17 -7.02 16.30
N THR A 61 3.36 -7.61 15.42
CA THR A 61 2.33 -8.59 15.80
C THR A 61 2.89 -9.95 16.20
N ALA A 62 3.87 -10.47 15.46
CA ALA A 62 4.50 -11.76 15.76
C ALA A 62 5.04 -11.86 17.22
N PRO A 63 5.84 -10.91 17.73
CA PRO A 63 6.31 -10.96 19.11
C PRO A 63 5.20 -10.72 20.14
N ASN A 64 4.15 -9.97 19.81
CA ASN A 64 3.02 -9.75 20.72
C ASN A 64 2.14 -10.98 20.88
N ILE A 65 1.93 -11.75 19.81
CA ILE A 65 1.22 -13.04 19.88
C ILE A 65 2.00 -14.01 20.77
N ALA A 66 3.31 -14.14 20.57
CA ALA A 66 4.16 -14.99 21.40
C ALA A 66 4.08 -14.60 22.89
N LYS A 67 4.19 -13.31 23.21
CA LYS A 67 4.03 -12.80 24.59
C LYS A 67 2.64 -13.04 25.17
N SER A 68 1.59 -12.97 24.35
CA SER A 68 0.21 -13.22 24.82
C SER A 68 -0.02 -14.69 25.19
N VAL A 69 0.54 -15.61 24.40
CA VAL A 69 0.53 -17.05 24.69
C VAL A 69 1.33 -17.33 25.97
N GLU A 70 2.51 -16.72 26.08
CA GLU A 70 3.38 -16.86 27.26
C GLU A 70 2.68 -16.38 28.54
N ARG A 71 2.00 -15.22 28.52
CA ARG A 71 1.21 -14.72 29.65
C ARG A 71 0.09 -15.68 30.04
N ARG A 72 -0.69 -16.14 29.07
CA ARG A 72 -1.78 -17.09 29.32
C ARG A 72 -1.27 -18.39 29.94
N GLN A 73 -0.13 -18.90 29.48
CA GLN A 73 0.51 -20.07 30.06
C GLN A 73 0.96 -19.81 31.50
N THR A 74 1.55 -18.65 31.80
CA THR A 74 1.94 -18.25 33.16
C THR A 74 0.74 -18.22 34.12
N ASP A 75 -0.34 -17.55 33.72
CA ASP A 75 -1.53 -17.40 34.56
C ASP A 75 -2.15 -18.76 34.90
N GLN A 76 -2.24 -19.66 33.90
CA GLN A 76 -2.74 -21.02 34.09
C GLN A 76 -1.79 -21.88 34.93
N ALA A 77 -0.49 -21.82 34.69
CA ALA A 77 0.50 -22.57 35.46
C ALA A 77 0.49 -22.15 36.93
N THR A 78 0.29 -20.85 37.20
CA THR A 78 0.18 -20.30 38.55
C THR A 78 -1.09 -20.80 39.24
N LEU A 79 -2.25 -20.68 38.57
CA LEU A 79 -3.53 -21.17 39.11
C LEU A 79 -3.48 -22.66 39.46
N ILE A 80 -2.93 -23.49 38.57
CA ILE A 80 -2.82 -24.94 38.78
C ILE A 80 -1.82 -25.25 39.89
N ALA A 81 -0.65 -24.60 39.90
CA ALA A 81 0.35 -24.79 40.94
C ALA A 81 -0.22 -24.46 42.32
N THR A 82 -0.94 -23.34 42.47
CA THR A 82 -1.62 -22.96 43.72
C THR A 82 -2.69 -23.99 44.11
N THR A 83 -3.50 -24.45 43.17
CA THR A 83 -4.55 -25.46 43.46
C THR A 83 -3.95 -26.78 43.95
N ILE A 84 -2.85 -27.23 43.34
CA ILE A 84 -2.14 -28.44 43.76
C ILE A 84 -1.45 -28.22 45.12
N ASP A 85 -0.85 -27.05 45.35
CA ASP A 85 -0.23 -26.72 46.63
C ASP A 85 -1.24 -26.73 47.79
N GLU A 86 -2.41 -26.09 47.59
CA GLU A 86 -3.51 -26.10 48.56
C GLU A 86 -4.01 -27.53 48.83
N TYR A 87 -4.10 -28.38 47.80
CA TYR A 87 -4.47 -29.79 47.96
C TYR A 87 -3.45 -30.56 48.81
N LEU A 88 -2.15 -30.36 48.56
CA LEU A 88 -1.06 -31.00 49.28
C LEU A 88 -0.96 -30.51 50.74
N GLN A 89 -1.20 -29.22 50.98
CA GLN A 89 -1.30 -28.67 52.34
C GLN A 89 -2.51 -29.23 53.10
N PHE A 90 -3.67 -29.33 52.44
CA PHE A 90 -4.86 -29.95 53.02
C PHE A 90 -4.62 -31.42 53.38
N LEU A 91 -3.92 -32.13 52.52
CA LEU A 91 -3.45 -33.50 52.74
C LEU A 91 -2.56 -33.61 53.99
N ASP A 92 -1.54 -32.76 54.08
CA ASP A 92 -0.59 -32.75 55.20
C ASP A 92 -1.28 -32.40 56.54
N ALA A 93 -2.21 -31.43 56.51
CA ALA A 93 -3.01 -31.05 57.66
C ALA A 93 -3.97 -32.15 58.12
N SER A 94 -4.64 -32.84 57.18
CA SER A 94 -5.55 -33.94 57.48
C SER A 94 -4.81 -35.11 58.13
N LEU A 95 -3.67 -35.51 57.56
CA LEU A 95 -2.82 -36.56 58.12
C LEU A 95 -2.27 -36.19 59.50
N THR A 96 -1.94 -34.92 59.73
CA THR A 96 -1.46 -34.44 61.04
C THR A 96 -2.58 -34.41 62.09
N ALA A 97 -3.81 -34.11 61.70
CA ALA A 97 -4.97 -34.12 62.59
C ALA A 97 -5.35 -35.55 62.99
N ASP A 98 -5.46 -36.45 62.00
CA ASP A 98 -5.72 -37.88 62.22
C ASP A 98 -4.61 -38.49 63.09
N ALA A 99 -3.35 -38.13 62.83
CA ALA A 99 -2.21 -38.57 63.63
C ALA A 99 -2.28 -38.17 65.11
N LYS A 100 -2.74 -36.94 65.40
CA LYS A 100 -2.92 -36.47 66.78
C LYS A 100 -4.08 -37.18 67.46
N GLN A 101 -5.16 -37.43 66.73
CA GLN A 101 -6.35 -38.11 67.25
C GLN A 101 -6.08 -39.58 67.56
N ASP A 102 -5.41 -40.31 66.67
CA ASP A 102 -5.04 -41.72 66.87
C ASP A 102 -4.03 -41.89 68.01
N ALA A 103 -3.05 -40.98 68.12
CA ALA A 103 -2.11 -40.98 69.25
C ALA A 103 -2.82 -40.69 70.59
N GLN A 104 -3.87 -39.86 70.60
CA GLN A 104 -4.66 -39.59 71.80
C GLN A 104 -5.58 -40.77 72.18
N GLN A 105 -6.19 -41.45 71.20
CA GLN A 105 -7.04 -42.62 71.45
C GLN A 105 -6.24 -43.82 71.97
N GLN A 106 -5.03 -44.06 71.46
CA GLN A 106 -4.19 -45.16 71.96
C GLN A 106 -3.58 -44.94 73.35
N VAL A 107 -3.51 -43.69 73.82
CA VAL A 107 -3.13 -43.40 75.22
C VAL A 107 -4.29 -43.72 76.19
N GLN A 108 -5.51 -43.97 75.70
CA GLN A 108 -6.70 -44.20 76.54
C GLN A 108 -7.33 -45.61 76.49
N GLU A 109 -6.94 -46.54 75.61
CA GLU A 109 -7.63 -47.86 75.53
C GLU A 109 -6.70 -49.11 75.46
N VAL A 110 -6.94 -50.03 76.40
CA VAL A 110 -6.67 -51.49 76.36
C VAL A 110 -8.03 -52.18 76.05
N PRO A 111 -8.08 -53.29 75.29
CA PRO A 111 -8.91 -53.37 74.08
C PRO A 111 -10.31 -53.97 74.27
N GLN A 112 -11.30 -53.48 73.50
CA GLN A 112 -12.43 -54.30 73.04
C GLN A 112 -12.89 -53.97 71.61
N SER A 113 -12.75 -54.98 70.74
CA SER A 113 -13.57 -55.30 69.55
C SER A 113 -14.07 -54.17 68.64
N PHE A 114 -13.52 -54.09 67.43
CA PHE A 114 -14.17 -53.42 66.30
C PHE A 114 -14.98 -54.44 65.46
N LYS A 115 -16.30 -54.39 65.60
CA LYS A 115 -17.28 -54.83 64.58
C LYS A 115 -17.88 -53.58 63.93
N ASN A 116 -17.85 -53.57 62.60
CA ASN A 116 -18.75 -52.85 61.68
C ASN A 116 -19.03 -51.35 61.91
N SER A 117 -18.64 -50.51 60.94
CA SER A 117 -19.57 -49.47 60.48
C SER A 117 -19.51 -49.32 58.96
N LYS A 118 -20.71 -49.38 58.36
CA LYS A 118 -20.98 -49.18 56.94
C LYS A 118 -21.06 -47.68 56.63
N SER A 119 -20.59 -47.35 55.43
CA SER A 119 -20.74 -46.07 54.75
C SER A 119 -22.22 -45.65 54.58
N PRO A 120 -22.60 -44.36 54.70
CA PRO A 120 -23.90 -43.88 54.25
C PRO A 120 -23.85 -43.34 52.81
N ASN A 121 -24.77 -43.84 51.97
CA ASN A 121 -25.06 -43.34 50.62
C ASN A 121 -25.62 -41.90 50.64
N PRO A 122 -25.33 -41.06 49.63
CA PRO A 122 -26.09 -39.84 49.40
C PRO A 122 -27.27 -40.07 48.44
N VAL A 123 -28.38 -39.41 48.78
CA VAL A 123 -29.67 -39.39 48.07
C VAL A 123 -29.61 -38.38 46.92
N ASN A 124 -30.08 -38.78 45.73
CA ASN A 124 -30.26 -37.91 44.56
C ASN A 124 -31.61 -37.17 44.59
N GLY A 125 -31.59 -35.85 44.37
CA GLY A 125 -32.76 -35.04 43.99
C GLY A 125 -32.60 -34.47 42.57
N PRO A 126 -33.71 -34.15 41.85
CA PRO A 126 -33.69 -33.98 40.40
C PRO A 126 -33.07 -32.64 39.92
N ARG A 127 -32.41 -32.72 38.76
CA ARG A 127 -31.75 -31.61 38.02
C ARG A 127 -32.77 -30.68 37.35
N ASN A 128 -32.55 -29.37 37.50
CA ASN A 128 -33.18 -28.30 36.72
C ASN A 128 -32.31 -27.97 35.48
N PRO A 129 -32.83 -28.02 34.23
CA PRO A 129 -32.03 -27.90 33.02
C PRO A 129 -32.02 -26.49 32.41
N ASN A 130 -31.60 -25.47 33.17
CA ASN A 130 -31.32 -24.14 32.60
C ASN A 130 -30.30 -23.37 33.46
N SER A 131 -29.01 -23.49 33.13
CA SER A 131 -28.00 -22.49 33.50
C SER A 131 -26.93 -22.34 32.41
N GLN A 132 -26.85 -21.13 31.89
CA GLN A 132 -25.81 -20.61 30.99
C GLN A 132 -24.41 -20.66 31.63
N PRO A 133 -23.33 -20.59 30.83
CA PRO A 133 -21.97 -20.91 31.29
C PRO A 133 -21.45 -19.87 32.28
N THR A 134 -21.29 -20.27 33.54
CA THR A 134 -20.57 -19.53 34.58
C THR A 134 -19.06 -19.66 34.41
N ALA A 135 -18.35 -18.63 34.88
CA ALA A 135 -16.88 -18.53 34.97
C ALA A 135 -16.24 -19.79 35.59
N PRO A 136 -14.94 -20.08 35.34
CA PRO A 136 -14.30 -21.28 35.84
C PRO A 136 -14.28 -21.28 37.38
N GLU A 137 -15.22 -22.01 37.98
CA GLU A 137 -15.20 -22.34 39.40
C GLU A 137 -13.95 -23.18 39.71
N ALA A 138 -13.24 -22.83 40.77
CA ALA A 138 -12.15 -23.63 41.28
C ALA A 138 -12.64 -25.06 41.57
N PRO A 139 -11.91 -26.11 41.14
CA PRO A 139 -12.35 -27.48 41.31
C PRO A 139 -12.51 -27.80 42.80
N LYS A 140 -13.72 -28.17 43.24
CA LYS A 140 -13.98 -28.68 44.60
C LYS A 140 -13.04 -29.86 44.88
N VAL A 141 -12.19 -29.68 45.88
CA VAL A 141 -11.22 -30.67 46.33
C VAL A 141 -11.95 -31.86 46.97
N SER A 142 -11.86 -33.04 46.34
CA SER A 142 -12.33 -34.30 46.91
C SER A 142 -11.43 -34.73 48.07
N ARG A 143 -12.00 -35.33 49.13
CA ARG A 143 -11.21 -35.86 50.25
C ARG A 143 -10.13 -36.81 49.72
N PRO A 144 -8.89 -36.74 50.24
CA PRO A 144 -7.80 -37.59 49.79
C PRO A 144 -8.07 -39.05 50.11
N GLU A 145 -7.78 -39.93 49.16
CA GLU A 145 -7.89 -41.37 49.34
C GLU A 145 -6.61 -41.88 50.01
N ILE A 146 -6.69 -42.09 51.33
CA ILE A 146 -5.64 -42.74 52.11
C ILE A 146 -5.67 -44.23 51.77
N VAL A 147 -4.65 -44.70 51.06
CA VAL A 147 -4.51 -46.10 50.61
C VAL A 147 -4.16 -47.00 51.79
N ARG A 148 -3.33 -46.49 52.71
CA ARG A 148 -2.90 -47.19 53.92
C ARG A 148 -2.54 -46.19 54.99
N MET A 149 -2.86 -46.51 56.24
CA MET A 149 -2.29 -45.85 57.41
C MET A 149 -1.77 -46.91 58.37
N ALA A 150 -0.55 -46.75 58.86
CA ALA A 150 0.09 -47.68 59.77
C ALA A 150 0.84 -46.92 60.86
N LEU A 151 0.66 -47.35 62.10
CA LEU A 151 1.42 -46.85 63.24
C LEU A 151 2.70 -47.68 63.39
N LEU A 152 3.83 -46.99 63.51
CA LEU A 152 5.16 -47.56 63.65
C LEU A 152 5.73 -47.19 65.02
N ASN A 153 6.45 -48.12 65.62
CA ASN A 153 7.26 -47.85 66.80
C ASN A 153 8.54 -47.05 66.42
N PRO A 154 9.33 -46.56 67.40
CA PRO A 154 10.58 -45.83 67.13
C PRO A 154 11.59 -46.58 66.25
N MET A 155 11.50 -47.92 66.18
CA MET A 155 12.36 -48.76 65.34
C MET A 155 11.81 -48.96 63.91
N GLY A 156 10.71 -48.30 63.55
CA GLY A 156 10.11 -48.37 62.20
C GLY A 156 9.27 -49.63 61.93
N THR A 157 8.99 -50.44 62.95
CA THR A 157 8.16 -51.65 62.80
C THR A 157 6.70 -51.36 63.20
N PRO A 158 5.70 -52.04 62.59
CA PRO A 158 4.29 -51.81 62.89
C PRO A 158 3.96 -52.10 64.37
N ALA A 159 3.29 -51.16 65.03
CA ALA A 159 2.91 -51.27 66.45
C ALA A 159 1.81 -52.32 66.69
N LEU A 160 0.94 -52.57 65.71
CA LEU A 160 0.04 -53.73 65.65
C LEU A 160 0.46 -54.61 64.47
N SER A 161 1.24 -55.66 64.74
CA SER A 161 1.56 -56.70 63.75
C SER A 161 0.91 -58.01 64.17
N THR A 162 -0.10 -58.47 63.42
CA THR A 162 -0.69 -59.81 63.59
C THR A 162 0.11 -60.91 62.87
N MET A 163 1.30 -60.60 62.32
CA MET A 163 2.18 -61.58 61.67
C MET A 163 3.66 -61.42 62.05
N PRO A 164 4.48 -62.51 62.01
CA PRO A 164 5.89 -62.46 62.39
C PRO A 164 6.72 -61.68 61.35
N VAL A 165 7.61 -60.82 61.83
CA VAL A 165 8.49 -59.97 61.00
C VAL A 165 9.79 -60.71 60.65
N PRO A 166 10.17 -60.88 59.37
CA PRO A 166 11.49 -61.39 58.98
C PRO A 166 12.60 -60.40 59.34
N ARG A 167 13.75 -60.89 59.81
CA ARG A 167 14.90 -60.05 60.18
C ARG A 167 15.52 -59.38 58.94
N GLY A 168 15.62 -58.05 58.95
CA GLY A 168 16.46 -57.29 58.01
C GLY A 168 15.82 -56.07 57.35
N VAL A 169 14.49 -55.93 57.38
CA VAL A 169 13.77 -54.72 56.94
C VAL A 169 12.59 -54.53 57.90
N PRO A 170 12.30 -53.33 58.41
CA PRO A 170 11.07 -53.12 59.16
C PRO A 170 9.89 -53.49 58.27
N SER A 171 9.09 -54.49 58.67
CA SER A 171 8.00 -55.09 57.88
C SER A 171 6.98 -54.08 57.31
N ALA A 172 6.97 -52.86 57.84
CA ALA A 172 6.13 -51.77 57.36
C ALA A 172 6.40 -51.38 55.90
N PHE A 173 7.66 -51.49 55.44
CA PHE A 173 8.12 -50.99 54.13
C PHE A 173 8.38 -52.10 53.10
N ALA A 174 8.18 -53.37 53.45
CA ALA A 174 8.57 -54.52 52.61
C ALA A 174 7.91 -54.51 51.21
N ASP A 175 6.69 -53.99 51.11
CA ASP A 175 5.95 -53.91 49.86
C ASP A 175 6.35 -52.70 49.01
N LEU A 176 7.08 -51.71 49.57
CA LEU A 176 7.40 -50.45 48.89
C LEU A 176 8.65 -50.57 47.99
N PRO A 177 8.77 -49.74 46.94
CA PRO A 177 9.99 -49.69 46.14
C PRO A 177 11.23 -49.37 46.98
N THR A 178 12.36 -49.98 46.65
CA THR A 178 13.61 -49.88 47.43
C THR A 178 14.07 -48.43 47.66
N SER A 179 13.91 -47.55 46.68
CA SER A 179 14.25 -46.12 46.80
C SER A 179 13.36 -45.38 47.80
N VAL A 180 12.06 -45.66 47.78
CA VAL A 180 11.07 -45.09 48.71
C VAL A 180 11.28 -45.66 50.11
N ALA A 181 11.47 -46.97 50.23
CA ALA A 181 11.77 -47.62 51.51
C ALA A 181 13.04 -47.05 52.16
N ALA A 182 14.08 -46.75 51.38
CA ALA A 182 15.30 -46.12 51.88
C ALA A 182 15.06 -44.68 52.37
N GLN A 183 14.32 -43.86 51.60
CA GLN A 183 13.94 -42.49 52.01
C GLN A 183 13.15 -42.50 53.32
N LEU A 184 12.16 -43.39 53.41
CA LEU A 184 11.30 -43.52 54.58
C LEU A 184 12.06 -44.06 55.79
N SER A 185 12.93 -45.06 55.61
CA SER A 185 13.77 -45.58 56.70
C SER A 185 14.70 -44.51 57.27
N ALA A 186 15.29 -43.66 56.42
CA ALA A 186 16.10 -42.53 56.87
C ALA A 186 15.27 -41.51 57.67
N ALA A 187 14.05 -41.22 57.23
CA ALA A 187 13.13 -40.32 57.94
C ALA A 187 12.65 -40.89 59.29
N VAL A 188 12.41 -42.20 59.38
CA VAL A 188 12.12 -42.89 60.66
C VAL A 188 13.29 -42.72 61.63
N GLN A 189 14.52 -42.99 61.19
CA GLN A 189 15.72 -42.88 62.02
C GLN A 189 15.98 -41.43 62.48
N ALA A 190 15.77 -40.47 61.58
CA ALA A 190 15.88 -39.05 61.90
C ALA A 190 14.68 -38.52 62.70
N ARG A 191 13.60 -39.31 62.82
CA ARG A 191 12.31 -38.94 63.41
C ARG A 191 11.74 -37.66 62.82
N GLN A 192 11.87 -37.52 61.50
CA GLN A 192 11.47 -36.34 60.76
C GLN A 192 10.25 -36.59 59.89
N ALA A 193 9.45 -35.54 59.78
CA ALA A 193 8.36 -35.45 58.83
C ALA A 193 8.91 -35.47 57.39
N LEU A 194 8.59 -36.50 56.59
CA LEU A 194 9.02 -36.59 55.20
C LEU A 194 7.94 -37.15 54.28
N TRP A 195 7.73 -36.49 53.14
CA TRP A 195 7.04 -37.04 51.97
C TRP A 195 8.03 -37.81 51.09
N SER A 196 7.69 -39.02 50.69
CA SER A 196 8.47 -39.79 49.73
C SER A 196 8.35 -39.21 48.32
N THR A 197 9.29 -39.57 47.45
CA THR A 197 9.05 -39.45 46.00
C THR A 197 7.82 -40.27 45.57
N PRO A 198 7.08 -39.85 44.52
CA PRO A 198 5.94 -40.59 43.99
C PRO A 198 6.32 -41.99 43.50
N PHE A 199 5.44 -42.97 43.75
CA PHE A 199 5.63 -44.34 43.32
C PHE A 199 4.31 -45.01 42.91
N ILE A 200 4.39 -46.20 42.32
CA ILE A 200 3.22 -47.03 42.05
C ILE A 200 2.93 -47.88 43.29
N SER A 201 1.76 -47.66 43.90
CA SER A 201 1.30 -48.46 45.00
C SER A 201 1.21 -49.94 44.59
N PRO A 202 1.88 -50.86 45.30
CA PRO A 202 1.74 -52.30 45.05
C PRO A 202 0.32 -52.79 45.36
N ARG A 203 -0.44 -52.04 46.14
CA ARG A 203 -1.78 -52.41 46.63
C ARG A 203 -2.88 -52.01 45.65
N THR A 204 -2.80 -50.80 45.12
CA THR A 204 -3.82 -50.26 44.22
C THR A 204 -3.40 -50.28 42.75
N GLY A 205 -2.11 -50.46 42.47
CA GLY A 205 -1.54 -50.30 41.13
C GLY A 205 -1.55 -48.86 40.61
N LYS A 206 -1.95 -47.89 41.45
CA LYS A 206 -2.06 -46.47 41.10
C LYS A 206 -0.90 -45.66 41.68
N ARG A 207 -0.72 -44.43 41.21
CA ARG A 207 0.31 -43.52 41.75
C ARG A 207 -0.05 -43.08 43.17
N ALA A 208 0.92 -43.15 44.06
CA ALA A 208 0.80 -42.79 45.45
C ALA A 208 2.07 -42.11 45.98
N MET A 209 1.96 -41.50 47.15
CA MET A 209 3.08 -41.03 47.95
C MET A 209 2.95 -41.54 49.37
N ALA A 210 4.08 -41.73 50.04
CA ALA A 210 4.12 -42.11 51.44
C ALA A 210 4.56 -40.92 52.29
N ARG A 211 3.96 -40.79 53.47
CA ARG A 211 4.25 -39.75 54.45
C ARG A 211 4.61 -40.41 55.77
N ILE A 212 5.77 -40.05 56.33
CA ILE A 212 6.10 -40.35 57.73
C ILE A 212 5.82 -39.12 58.55
N GLN A 213 5.00 -39.23 59.59
CA GLN A 213 4.70 -38.15 60.53
C GLN A 213 4.98 -38.59 61.97
N PRO A 214 5.82 -37.87 62.73
CA PRO A 214 5.99 -38.11 64.16
C PRO A 214 4.69 -37.83 64.94
N ALA A 215 4.28 -38.77 65.79
CA ALA A 215 3.08 -38.69 66.62
C ALA A 215 3.40 -39.19 68.05
N GLY A 216 3.98 -38.31 68.86
CA GLY A 216 4.48 -38.69 70.19
C GLY A 216 5.64 -39.68 70.08
N GLU A 217 5.56 -40.82 70.79
CA GLU A 217 6.54 -41.91 70.73
C GLU A 217 6.44 -42.78 69.47
N PHE A 218 5.36 -42.68 68.73
CA PHE A 218 5.12 -43.43 67.52
C PHE A 218 5.34 -42.58 66.26
N LEU A 219 5.46 -43.25 65.13
CA LEU A 219 5.56 -42.66 63.79
C LEU A 219 4.39 -43.17 62.96
N ILE A 220 3.70 -42.31 62.24
CA ILE A 220 2.62 -42.71 61.35
C ILE A 220 3.16 -42.75 59.93
N LEU A 221 2.98 -43.90 59.28
CA LEU A 221 3.17 -44.08 57.85
C LEU A 221 1.80 -44.00 57.18
N ALA A 222 1.57 -42.97 56.38
CA ALA A 222 0.39 -42.85 55.54
C ALA A 222 0.77 -42.96 54.06
N GLU A 223 0.15 -43.87 53.35
CA GLU A 223 0.20 -43.96 51.89
C GLU A 223 -1.04 -43.29 51.32
N VAL A 224 -0.85 -42.32 50.44
CA VAL A 224 -1.89 -41.45 49.89
C VAL A 224 -1.90 -41.56 48.38
N SER A 225 -3.09 -41.76 47.79
CA SER A 225 -3.29 -41.76 46.35
C SER A 225 -3.09 -40.37 45.74
N LEU A 226 -2.45 -40.30 44.57
CA LEU A 226 -2.30 -39.08 43.78
C LEU A 226 -3.46 -38.84 42.79
N ASP A 227 -4.51 -39.66 42.82
CA ASP A 227 -5.70 -39.53 41.96
C ASP A 227 -6.34 -38.13 42.04
N GLY A 228 -6.28 -37.47 43.20
CA GLY A 228 -6.76 -36.10 43.37
C GLY A 228 -5.99 -35.09 42.50
N VAL A 229 -4.66 -35.20 42.48
CA VAL A 229 -3.79 -34.35 41.64
C VAL A 229 -4.00 -34.68 40.16
N GLU A 230 -4.11 -35.97 39.82
CA GLU A 230 -4.40 -36.40 38.45
C GLU A 230 -5.76 -35.89 37.95
N ASN A 231 -6.78 -35.88 38.81
CA ASN A 231 -8.10 -35.31 38.48
C ASN A 231 -8.04 -33.79 38.22
N ILE A 232 -7.24 -33.04 38.99
CA ILE A 232 -7.04 -31.60 38.76
C ILE A 232 -6.37 -31.38 37.40
N VAL A 233 -5.31 -32.14 37.11
CA VAL A 233 -4.53 -32.05 35.87
C VAL A 233 -5.35 -32.45 34.64
N THR A 234 -6.10 -33.54 34.72
CA THR A 234 -6.94 -34.05 33.63
C THR A 234 -8.13 -33.13 33.33
N LYS A 235 -8.85 -32.65 34.35
CA LYS A 235 -9.96 -31.69 34.16
C LYS A 235 -9.47 -30.39 33.52
N THR A 236 -8.33 -29.88 33.97
CA THR A 236 -7.77 -28.62 33.45
C THR A 236 -7.22 -28.79 32.03
N SER A 237 -6.58 -29.93 31.74
CA SER A 237 -6.10 -30.27 30.39
C SER A 237 -7.23 -30.58 29.41
N ALA A 238 -8.40 -31.04 29.88
CA ALA A 238 -9.55 -31.32 29.04
C ALA A 238 -10.36 -30.05 28.70
N ALA A 239 -10.41 -29.10 29.63
CA ALA A 239 -11.14 -27.85 29.46
C ALA A 239 -10.44 -26.86 28.51
N ALA A 240 -9.15 -27.05 28.23
CA ALA A 240 -8.36 -26.11 27.45
C ALA A 240 -7.37 -26.82 26.53
N ASN A 241 -7.00 -26.22 25.39
CA ASN A 241 -6.06 -26.80 24.40
C ASN A 241 -4.59 -26.83 24.89
N TYR A 242 -4.36 -26.96 26.20
CA TYR A 242 -3.05 -27.04 26.82
C TYR A 242 -2.87 -28.42 27.45
N ARG A 243 -1.66 -28.96 27.37
CA ARG A 243 -1.23 -30.09 28.18
C ARG A 243 -0.64 -29.58 29.49
N VAL A 244 -1.11 -30.16 30.59
CA VAL A 244 -0.56 -29.93 31.92
C VAL A 244 0.27 -31.14 32.31
N LEU A 245 1.50 -30.89 32.76
CA LEU A 245 2.45 -31.88 33.28
C LEU A 245 2.88 -31.43 34.67
N VAL A 246 2.96 -32.35 35.61
CA VAL A 246 3.55 -32.12 36.92
C VAL A 246 4.79 -32.97 37.01
N VAL A 247 5.92 -32.36 37.34
CA VAL A 247 7.21 -33.04 37.43
C VAL A 247 7.85 -32.76 38.78
N ASP A 248 8.68 -33.68 39.25
CA ASP A 248 9.45 -33.50 40.47
C ASP A 248 10.71 -32.64 40.23
N ALA A 249 11.46 -32.37 41.29
CA ALA A 249 12.71 -31.62 41.23
C ALA A 249 13.77 -32.25 40.31
N ALA A 250 13.69 -33.56 40.02
CA ALA A 250 14.62 -34.27 39.15
C ALA A 250 14.16 -34.30 37.67
N GLY A 251 13.00 -33.70 37.35
CA GLY A 251 12.40 -33.68 36.02
C GLY A 251 11.67 -34.98 35.66
N ILE A 252 11.32 -35.81 36.65
CA ILE A 252 10.53 -37.03 36.47
C ILE A 252 9.04 -36.68 36.55
N THR A 253 8.24 -37.19 35.62
CA THR A 253 6.80 -36.94 35.59
C THR A 253 6.10 -37.54 36.80
N VAL A 254 5.44 -36.70 37.60
CA VAL A 254 4.58 -37.05 38.75
C VAL A 254 3.16 -37.36 38.29
N THR A 255 2.60 -36.53 37.42
CA THR A 255 1.31 -36.76 36.77
C THR A 255 1.17 -35.87 35.53
N GLY A 256 0.19 -36.13 34.68
CA GLY A 256 -0.01 -35.42 33.42
C GLY A 256 0.61 -36.12 32.22
N GLY A 257 -0.05 -35.97 31.07
CA GLY A 257 0.23 -36.74 29.86
C GLY A 257 -1.02 -37.40 29.30
N GLY A 258 -1.98 -36.60 28.84
CA GLY A 258 -3.13 -37.11 28.09
C GLY A 258 -2.73 -37.53 26.68
N VAL A 259 -2.33 -38.80 26.53
CA VAL A 259 -3.00 -39.80 25.68
C VAL A 259 -2.83 -41.12 26.43
N ALA A 260 -3.90 -41.56 27.08
CA ALA A 260 -4.11 -42.98 27.23
C ALA A 260 -4.02 -43.59 25.82
N LEU A 261 -3.02 -44.44 25.59
CA LEU A 261 -3.28 -45.63 24.79
C LEU A 261 -4.53 -46.24 25.42
N ALA A 262 -5.67 -46.06 24.75
CA ALA A 262 -6.94 -46.61 25.16
C ALA A 262 -6.81 -48.13 25.18
N SER A 263 -6.45 -48.67 26.34
CA SER A 263 -6.66 -50.04 26.74
C SER A 263 -6.68 -50.07 28.27
N PRO A 264 -7.82 -50.43 28.89
CA PRO A 264 -7.96 -50.58 30.35
C PRO A 264 -7.06 -51.68 30.97
N SER A 265 -6.19 -52.30 30.17
CA SER A 265 -5.43 -53.50 30.50
C SER A 265 -3.92 -53.40 30.21
N SER A 266 -3.38 -52.20 29.99
CA SER A 266 -1.92 -52.01 29.82
C SER A 266 -1.36 -51.15 30.95
N PRO A 267 -0.45 -51.69 31.79
CA PRO A 267 0.24 -50.89 32.80
C PRO A 267 1.05 -49.80 32.09
N SER A 268 0.75 -48.56 32.44
CA SER A 268 1.28 -47.33 31.84
C SER A 268 2.82 -47.32 31.74
N LEU A 269 3.30 -46.80 30.59
CA LEU A 269 4.70 -46.56 30.20
C LEU A 269 5.57 -45.87 31.29
N PRO A 270 6.91 -46.01 31.22
CA PRO A 270 7.83 -45.73 32.31
C PRO A 270 7.85 -44.25 32.71
N SER A 271 8.25 -44.01 33.96
CA SER A 271 8.75 -42.75 34.49
C SER A 271 9.89 -42.20 33.63
N SER A 272 9.57 -41.65 32.46
CA SER A 272 10.54 -41.10 31.53
C SER A 272 11.01 -39.75 32.07
N LYS A 273 12.27 -39.68 32.50
CA LYS A 273 12.92 -38.41 32.77
C LYS A 273 12.85 -37.56 31.50
N LEU A 274 12.14 -36.44 31.57
CA LEU A 274 12.01 -35.52 30.45
C LEU A 274 13.27 -34.66 30.38
N ASP A 275 13.76 -34.40 29.16
CA ASP A 275 14.76 -33.35 28.95
C ASP A 275 14.07 -31.98 29.04
N LEU A 276 14.14 -31.40 30.24
CA LEU A 276 13.49 -30.14 30.60
C LEU A 276 14.51 -29.03 30.82
N SER A 277 15.75 -29.19 30.34
CA SER A 277 16.84 -28.22 30.46
C SER A 277 16.47 -26.80 29.97
N ASN A 278 15.52 -26.71 29.03
CA ASN A 278 15.04 -25.44 28.47
C ASN A 278 13.79 -24.86 29.17
N VAL A 279 13.17 -25.59 30.09
CA VAL A 279 11.84 -25.27 30.67
C VAL A 279 11.87 -25.25 32.19
N ILE A 280 12.83 -25.93 32.84
CA ILE A 280 13.04 -25.92 34.28
C ILE A 280 14.45 -25.40 34.55
N GLY A 281 14.58 -24.46 35.50
CA GLY A 281 15.89 -23.99 35.96
C GLY A 281 16.68 -25.08 36.67
N GLU A 282 17.86 -24.77 37.19
CA GLU A 282 18.68 -25.79 37.88
C GLU A 282 17.86 -26.53 38.95
N PRO A 283 17.85 -27.89 38.91
CA PRO A 283 17.17 -28.69 39.92
C PRO A 283 17.84 -28.41 41.27
N ASN A 284 17.08 -27.92 42.25
CA ASN A 284 17.47 -27.50 43.61
C ASN A 284 17.65 -25.99 43.89
N ALA A 285 17.29 -25.09 42.98
CA ALA A 285 17.12 -23.68 43.38
C ALA A 285 15.91 -23.54 44.33
N ALA A 286 16.08 -22.84 45.46
CA ALA A 286 15.02 -22.58 46.45
C ALA A 286 13.78 -21.86 45.85
N SER A 287 13.92 -21.31 44.64
CA SER A 287 12.86 -20.77 43.81
C SER A 287 13.18 -21.06 42.33
N PRO A 288 12.66 -22.15 41.73
CA PRO A 288 12.86 -22.43 40.32
C PRO A 288 12.35 -21.24 39.50
N LYS A 289 13.25 -20.56 38.79
CA LYS A 289 12.88 -19.44 37.93
C LYS A 289 11.93 -19.98 36.85
N ALA A 290 10.73 -19.42 36.75
CA ALA A 290 9.75 -19.82 35.74
C ALA A 290 10.33 -19.60 34.33
N LEU A 291 10.72 -20.69 33.67
CA LEU A 291 11.30 -20.66 32.33
C LEU A 291 10.25 -21.07 31.31
N SER A 292 10.28 -20.41 30.15
CA SER A 292 9.53 -20.81 28.96
C SER A 292 10.48 -21.47 27.98
N GLY A 293 10.11 -22.62 27.42
CA GLY A 293 10.97 -23.30 26.46
C GLY A 293 10.27 -24.39 25.68
N ARG A 294 11.04 -24.95 24.74
CA ARG A 294 10.62 -26.09 23.93
C ARG A 294 11.13 -27.38 24.55
N PHE A 295 10.29 -28.40 24.53
CA PHE A 295 10.63 -29.72 25.02
C PHE A 295 9.80 -30.77 24.29
N THR A 296 10.17 -32.04 24.43
CA THR A 296 9.44 -33.16 23.82
C THR A 296 8.86 -34.03 24.91
N ALA A 297 7.55 -34.31 24.86
CA ALA A 297 6.89 -35.25 25.76
C ALA A 297 5.97 -36.18 24.98
N GLY A 298 6.09 -37.49 25.21
CA GLY A 298 5.30 -38.50 24.48
C GLY A 298 5.50 -38.47 22.97
N GLY A 299 6.68 -38.07 22.50
CA GLY A 299 7.01 -37.94 21.06
C GLY A 299 6.49 -36.67 20.38
N GLU A 300 5.81 -35.77 21.11
CA GLU A 300 5.31 -34.51 20.57
C GLU A 300 6.20 -33.33 20.99
N ALA A 301 6.48 -32.45 20.04
CA ALA A 301 7.15 -31.18 20.30
C ALA A 301 6.17 -30.19 20.95
N LEU A 302 6.49 -29.79 22.17
CA LEU A 302 5.69 -28.92 23.02
C LEU A 302 6.44 -27.63 23.34
N VAL A 303 5.69 -26.55 23.52
CA VAL A 303 6.21 -25.27 24.01
C VAL A 303 5.42 -24.90 25.24
N GLY A 304 6.10 -24.72 26.37
CA GLY A 304 5.43 -24.49 27.63
C GLY A 304 6.24 -23.68 28.62
N ARG A 305 5.58 -23.33 29.71
CA ARG A 305 6.16 -22.61 30.84
C ARG A 305 6.02 -23.43 32.11
N SER A 306 7.07 -23.44 32.93
CA SER A 306 7.05 -24.05 34.26
C SER A 306 6.68 -23.04 35.35
N GLN A 307 6.04 -23.53 36.39
CA GLN A 307 5.78 -22.83 37.64
C GLN A 307 6.02 -23.79 38.81
N ALA A 308 6.82 -23.37 39.79
CA ALA A 308 7.11 -24.19 40.97
C ALA A 308 5.91 -24.27 41.92
N ILE A 309 5.77 -25.42 42.59
CA ILE A 309 4.84 -25.69 43.67
C ILE A 309 5.61 -25.51 44.99
N GLY A 310 5.10 -24.65 45.88
CA GLY A 310 5.84 -24.16 47.04
C GLY A 310 6.24 -25.24 48.06
N THR A 311 5.41 -26.26 48.27
CA THR A 311 5.58 -27.22 49.37
C THR A 311 6.41 -28.46 49.07
N THR A 312 6.58 -28.84 47.80
CA THR A 312 7.13 -30.17 47.41
C THR A 312 8.36 -30.12 46.52
N GLY A 313 8.76 -28.94 46.04
CA GLY A 313 9.82 -28.81 45.02
C GLY A 313 9.40 -29.31 43.64
N TRP A 314 8.11 -29.60 43.44
CA TRP A 314 7.55 -29.97 42.14
C TRP A 314 7.35 -28.74 41.25
N SER A 315 7.21 -28.98 39.95
CA SER A 315 6.88 -27.94 38.98
C SER A 315 5.70 -28.37 38.10
N VAL A 316 4.75 -27.45 37.93
CA VAL A 316 3.68 -27.55 36.94
C VAL A 316 4.17 -26.95 35.64
N ILE A 317 4.05 -27.69 34.54
CA ILE A 317 4.33 -27.21 33.19
C ILE A 317 3.01 -27.16 32.43
N VAL A 318 2.67 -25.98 31.93
CA VAL A 318 1.56 -25.79 30.99
C VAL A 318 2.15 -25.60 29.61
N ALA A 319 1.79 -26.48 28.67
CA ALA A 319 2.39 -26.52 27.35
C ALA A 319 1.34 -26.68 26.24
N GLU A 320 1.60 -26.06 25.08
CA GLU A 320 0.83 -26.27 23.86
C GLU A 320 1.64 -27.07 22.84
N ARG A 321 0.94 -27.71 21.90
CA ARG A 321 1.58 -28.35 20.75
C ARG A 321 2.20 -27.30 19.85
N GLN A 322 3.48 -27.47 19.52
CA GLN A 322 4.20 -26.51 18.68
C GLN A 322 3.51 -26.28 17.33
N SER A 323 2.90 -27.33 16.74
CA SER A 323 2.18 -27.21 15.47
C SER A 323 0.98 -26.24 15.53
N VAL A 324 0.34 -26.09 16.69
CA VAL A 324 -0.80 -25.17 16.88
C VAL A 324 -0.29 -23.73 16.91
N VAL A 325 0.79 -23.48 17.66
CA VAL A 325 1.47 -22.18 17.73
C VAL A 325 1.98 -21.75 16.35
N ASP A 326 2.63 -22.66 15.62
CA ASP A 326 3.17 -22.40 14.27
C ASP A 326 2.06 -22.22 13.22
N SER A 327 0.93 -22.94 13.33
CA SER A 327 -0.20 -22.79 12.42
C SER A 327 -0.87 -21.42 12.57
N PHE A 328 -1.08 -20.96 13.80
CA PHE A 328 -1.71 -19.67 14.06
C PHE A 328 -0.86 -18.50 13.52
N SER A 329 0.46 -18.58 13.73
CA SER A 329 1.40 -17.58 13.20
C SER A 329 1.43 -17.57 11.67
N ARG A 330 1.56 -18.74 11.02
CA ARG A 330 1.60 -18.84 9.55
C ARG A 330 0.32 -18.38 8.88
N MET A 331 -0.85 -18.73 9.41
CA MET A 331 -2.14 -18.33 8.84
C MET A 331 -2.32 -16.80 8.91
N THR A 332 -2.03 -16.19 10.07
CA THR A 332 -2.19 -14.74 10.25
C THR A 332 -1.24 -13.95 9.35
N ILE A 333 0.04 -14.35 9.29
CA ILE A 333 1.04 -13.73 8.41
C ILE A 333 0.64 -13.92 6.94
N GLY A 334 0.18 -15.12 6.56
CA GLY A 334 -0.27 -15.42 5.20
C GLY A 334 -1.45 -14.54 4.76
N VAL A 335 -2.46 -14.38 5.61
CA VAL A 335 -3.61 -13.49 5.35
C VAL A 335 -3.17 -12.04 5.15
N ILE A 336 -2.25 -11.55 5.98
CA ILE A 336 -1.70 -10.20 5.87
C ILE A 336 -0.97 -10.03 4.52
N ILE A 337 -0.09 -10.96 4.15
CA ILE A 337 0.65 -10.91 2.87
C ILE A 337 -0.32 -10.89 1.68
N VAL A 338 -1.35 -11.75 1.69
CA VAL A 338 -2.35 -11.81 0.61
C VAL A 338 -3.15 -10.51 0.54
N ALA A 339 -3.59 -9.96 1.68
CA ALA A 339 -4.31 -8.69 1.73
C ALA A 339 -3.45 -7.52 1.18
N THR A 340 -2.15 -7.52 1.49
CA THR A 340 -1.20 -6.53 0.96
C THR A 340 -1.02 -6.66 -0.56
N LEU A 341 -0.89 -7.89 -1.07
CA LEU A 341 -0.79 -8.13 -2.52
C LEU A 341 -2.05 -7.65 -3.26
N ILE A 342 -3.24 -7.95 -2.71
CA ILE A 342 -4.53 -7.48 -3.27
C ILE A 342 -4.57 -5.94 -3.27
N SER A 343 -4.13 -5.30 -2.19
CA SER A 343 -4.11 -3.84 -2.07
C SER A 343 -3.18 -3.18 -3.10
N ILE A 344 -2.00 -3.77 -3.36
CA ILE A 344 -1.08 -3.29 -4.38
C ILE A 344 -1.70 -3.41 -5.78
N VAL A 345 -2.30 -4.57 -6.10
CA VAL A 345 -2.96 -4.80 -7.39
C VAL A 345 -4.12 -3.82 -7.60
N ALA A 346 -4.94 -3.60 -6.57
CA ALA A 346 -6.04 -2.63 -6.60
C ALA A 346 -5.54 -1.19 -6.83
N ALA A 347 -4.44 -0.79 -6.17
CA ALA A 347 -3.84 0.53 -6.35
C ALA A 347 -3.31 0.74 -7.78
N VAL A 348 -2.61 -0.25 -8.34
CA VAL A 348 -2.14 -0.23 -9.74
C VAL A 348 -3.32 -0.11 -10.71
N PHE A 349 -4.38 -0.89 -10.50
CA PHE A 349 -5.59 -0.85 -11.33
C PHE A 349 -6.30 0.50 -11.25
N ALA A 350 -6.49 1.04 -10.04
CA ALA A 350 -7.08 2.36 -9.83
C ALA A 350 -6.24 3.47 -10.48
N GLY A 351 -4.90 3.40 -10.38
CA GLY A 351 -3.98 4.32 -11.04
C GLY A 351 -4.10 4.28 -12.56
N MET A 352 -4.13 3.09 -13.17
CA MET A 352 -4.35 2.92 -14.60
C MET A 352 -5.71 3.47 -15.05
N TRP A 353 -6.76 3.19 -14.28
CA TRP A 353 -8.11 3.66 -14.58
C TRP A 353 -8.22 5.19 -14.53
N LEU A 354 -7.68 5.80 -13.47
CA LEU A 354 -7.68 7.26 -13.30
C LEU A 354 -6.83 7.94 -14.38
N SER A 355 -5.65 7.39 -14.69
CA SER A 355 -4.77 7.90 -15.74
C SER A 355 -5.41 7.85 -17.12
N ARG A 356 -6.06 6.73 -17.48
CA ARG A 356 -6.84 6.63 -18.72
C ARG A 356 -7.94 7.69 -18.79
N ARG A 357 -8.66 7.88 -17.68
CA ARG A 357 -9.75 8.86 -17.61
C ARG A 357 -9.25 10.30 -17.78
N ALA A 358 -8.07 10.62 -17.25
CA ALA A 358 -7.43 11.91 -17.45
C ALA A 358 -6.99 12.11 -18.91
N MET A 359 -6.37 11.08 -19.52
CA MET A 359 -5.93 11.14 -20.91
C MET A 359 -7.06 11.37 -21.92
N LEU A 360 -8.24 10.76 -21.70
CA LEU A 360 -9.40 10.99 -22.56
C LEU A 360 -9.79 12.46 -22.67
N ARG A 361 -9.52 13.27 -21.63
CA ARG A 361 -9.79 14.73 -21.65
C ARG A 361 -8.72 15.51 -22.38
N VAL A 362 -7.47 15.10 -22.29
CA VAL A 362 -6.37 15.71 -23.07
C VAL A 362 -6.61 15.49 -24.57
N ASP A 363 -7.08 14.30 -24.94
CA ASP A 363 -7.40 13.96 -26.32
C ASP A 363 -8.54 14.85 -26.89
N GLN A 364 -9.49 15.29 -26.05
CA GLN A 364 -10.50 16.28 -26.46
C GLN A 364 -9.86 17.62 -26.85
N VAL A 365 -8.87 18.11 -26.08
CA VAL A 365 -8.15 19.34 -26.41
C VAL A 365 -7.36 19.19 -27.71
N ILE A 366 -6.66 18.06 -27.89
CA ILE A 366 -5.87 17.79 -29.10
C ILE A 366 -6.77 17.77 -30.34
N ARG A 367 -7.92 17.08 -30.26
CA ARG A 367 -8.88 17.03 -31.37
C ARG A 367 -9.49 18.39 -31.68
N PHE A 368 -9.84 19.15 -30.66
CA PHE A 368 -10.35 20.52 -30.79
C PHE A 368 -9.33 21.42 -31.51
N ALA A 369 -8.09 21.48 -31.01
CA ALA A 369 -7.03 22.26 -31.61
C ALA A 369 -6.75 21.82 -33.06
N GLY A 370 -6.74 20.51 -33.32
CA GLY A 370 -6.54 19.97 -34.68
C GLY A 370 -7.66 20.33 -35.66
N GLN A 371 -8.91 20.45 -35.19
CA GLN A 371 -10.04 20.88 -36.03
C GLN A 371 -9.98 22.38 -36.32
N LEU A 372 -9.66 23.21 -35.32
CA LEU A 372 -9.46 24.65 -35.49
C LEU A 372 -8.31 24.97 -36.44
N ALA A 373 -7.18 24.25 -36.33
CA ALA A 373 -6.05 24.42 -37.23
C ALA A 373 -6.38 24.09 -38.71
N ARG A 374 -7.39 23.26 -38.95
CA ARG A 374 -7.88 22.92 -40.29
C ARG A 374 -9.03 23.83 -40.77
N GLY A 375 -9.32 24.91 -40.04
CA GLY A 375 -10.39 25.86 -40.36
C GLY A 375 -11.80 25.39 -39.98
N GLY A 376 -11.92 24.32 -39.18
CA GLY A 376 -13.21 23.84 -38.68
C GLY A 376 -13.78 24.74 -37.60
N THR A 377 -15.09 25.00 -37.64
CA THR A 377 -15.83 25.72 -36.60
C THR A 377 -16.41 24.72 -35.60
N VAL A 378 -15.63 24.38 -34.58
CA VAL A 378 -16.08 23.46 -33.54
C VAL A 378 -16.26 24.21 -32.23
N ARG A 379 -17.40 24.00 -31.58
CA ARG A 379 -17.69 24.58 -30.27
C ARG A 379 -17.00 23.76 -29.18
N TRP A 380 -16.31 24.43 -28.27
CA TRP A 380 -15.67 23.80 -27.12
C TRP A 380 -16.67 22.96 -26.32
N GLN A 381 -16.32 21.70 -26.03
CA GLN A 381 -17.09 20.85 -25.13
C GLN A 381 -16.61 21.04 -23.68
N ALA A 382 -17.47 21.60 -22.84
CA ALA A 382 -17.12 21.93 -21.46
C ALA A 382 -16.62 20.71 -20.67
N SER A 383 -15.41 20.85 -20.12
CA SER A 383 -14.82 19.90 -19.18
C SER A 383 -15.21 20.28 -17.74
N ARG A 384 -15.18 19.31 -16.83
CA ARG A 384 -15.30 19.60 -15.38
C ARG A 384 -14.04 20.23 -14.79
N ILE A 385 -12.93 20.24 -15.54
CA ILE A 385 -11.65 20.80 -15.10
C ILE A 385 -11.57 22.25 -15.59
N ARG A 386 -11.36 23.17 -14.65
CA ARG A 386 -11.29 24.62 -14.92
C ARG A 386 -10.18 24.98 -15.90
N GLU A 387 -8.99 24.41 -15.70
CA GLU A 387 -7.80 24.66 -16.51
C GLU A 387 -8.01 24.26 -17.97
N ILE A 388 -8.71 23.13 -18.21
CA ILE A 388 -9.01 22.66 -19.56
C ILE A 388 -10.01 23.62 -20.24
N ASN A 389 -11.01 24.13 -19.53
CA ASN A 389 -11.93 25.12 -20.08
C ASN A 389 -11.21 26.44 -20.39
N LEU A 390 -10.29 26.87 -19.53
CA LEU A 390 -9.49 28.07 -19.76
C LEU A 390 -8.63 27.92 -21.03
N LEU A 391 -7.96 26.78 -21.20
CA LEU A 391 -7.20 26.49 -22.40
C LEU A 391 -8.08 26.47 -23.66
N GLY A 392 -9.27 25.85 -23.58
CA GLY A 392 -10.26 25.88 -24.68
C GLY A 392 -10.61 27.31 -25.10
N SER A 393 -10.85 28.20 -24.13
CA SER A 393 -11.16 29.62 -24.40
C SER A 393 -9.99 30.39 -25.01
N TYR A 394 -8.75 30.10 -24.62
CA TYR A 394 -7.56 30.73 -25.21
C TYR A 394 -7.33 30.28 -26.64
N VAL A 395 -7.48 28.98 -26.92
CA VAL A 395 -7.34 28.45 -28.29
C VAL A 395 -8.41 29.04 -29.22
N GLU A 396 -9.65 29.17 -28.74
CA GLU A 396 -10.73 29.80 -29.49
C GLU A 396 -10.45 31.29 -29.75
N THR A 397 -9.99 32.03 -28.74
CA THR A 397 -9.63 33.44 -28.87
C THR A 397 -8.50 33.64 -29.89
N LEU A 398 -7.44 32.82 -29.81
CA LEU A 398 -6.31 32.88 -30.73
C LEU A 398 -6.73 32.57 -32.17
N ALA A 399 -7.58 31.56 -32.38
CA ALA A 399 -8.06 31.23 -33.72
C ALA A 399 -8.92 32.35 -34.33
N ASN A 400 -9.81 32.95 -33.53
CA ASN A 400 -10.65 34.06 -33.97
C ASN A 400 -9.82 35.31 -34.30
N GLU A 401 -8.82 35.62 -33.47
CA GLU A 401 -7.91 36.75 -33.70
C GLU A 401 -7.08 36.54 -34.97
N ASN A 402 -6.55 35.32 -35.19
CA ASN A 402 -5.79 35.03 -36.40
C ASN A 402 -6.65 35.16 -37.66
N LYS A 403 -7.87 34.63 -37.62
CA LYS A 403 -8.83 34.78 -38.72
C LYS A 403 -9.14 36.25 -39.02
N ARG A 404 -9.37 37.07 -37.99
CA ARG A 404 -9.59 38.52 -38.17
C ARG A 404 -8.39 39.23 -38.78
N ARG A 405 -7.17 38.90 -38.37
CA ARG A 405 -5.95 39.46 -38.96
C ARG A 405 -5.80 39.10 -40.42
N GLU A 406 -6.13 37.86 -40.77
CA GLU A 406 -6.08 37.40 -42.15
C GLU A 406 -7.15 38.08 -43.02
N GLU A 407 -8.39 38.16 -42.54
CA GLU A 407 -9.48 38.88 -43.20
C GLU A 407 -9.14 40.37 -43.37
N ALA A 408 -8.66 41.04 -42.32
CA ALA A 408 -8.25 42.45 -42.39
C ALA A 408 -7.08 42.65 -43.38
N ARG A 409 -6.14 41.69 -43.46
CA ARG A 409 -5.04 41.74 -44.43
C ARG A 409 -5.56 41.58 -45.87
N LEU A 410 -6.48 40.66 -46.09
CA LEU A 410 -7.10 40.45 -47.40
C LEU A 410 -7.93 41.66 -47.82
N GLU A 411 -8.72 42.23 -46.91
CA GLU A 411 -9.54 43.43 -47.15
C GLU A 411 -8.65 44.65 -47.43
N ALA A 412 -7.61 44.90 -46.64
CA ALA A 412 -6.67 45.99 -46.88
C ALA A 412 -5.95 45.85 -48.23
N SER A 413 -5.53 44.63 -48.61
CA SER A 413 -4.91 44.35 -49.90
C SER A 413 -5.87 44.59 -51.07
N ALA A 414 -7.12 44.13 -50.94
CA ALA A 414 -8.16 44.35 -51.94
C ALA A 414 -8.50 45.84 -52.09
N LEU A 415 -8.62 46.58 -50.98
CA LEU A 415 -8.90 48.01 -50.97
C LEU A 415 -7.76 48.81 -51.62
N PHE A 416 -6.50 48.52 -51.28
CA PHE A 416 -5.35 49.16 -51.91
C PHE A 416 -5.32 48.90 -53.41
N THR A 417 -5.47 47.64 -53.83
CA THR A 417 -5.47 47.26 -55.25
C THR A 417 -6.56 47.98 -56.01
N SER A 418 -7.78 47.99 -55.47
CA SER A 418 -8.93 48.69 -56.08
C SER A 418 -8.69 50.20 -56.21
N THR A 419 -8.26 50.85 -55.12
CA THR A 419 -8.01 52.30 -55.08
C THR A 419 -6.89 52.72 -56.04
N PHE A 420 -5.78 51.96 -56.05
CA PHE A 420 -4.66 52.23 -56.95
C PHE A 420 -5.06 52.07 -58.42
N ARG A 421 -5.74 50.96 -58.77
CA ARG A 421 -6.13 50.63 -60.15
C ARG A 421 -7.10 51.64 -60.75
N HIS A 422 -8.11 52.06 -59.98
CA HIS A 422 -9.19 52.93 -60.44
C HIS A 422 -8.99 54.42 -60.15
N SER A 423 -7.83 54.82 -59.61
CA SER A 423 -7.52 56.24 -59.41
C SER A 423 -7.57 57.01 -60.75
N PRO A 424 -8.27 58.15 -60.83
CA PRO A 424 -8.36 58.97 -62.04
C PRO A 424 -7.06 59.70 -62.38
N VAL A 425 -6.11 59.73 -61.44
CA VAL A 425 -4.78 60.32 -61.64
C VAL A 425 -3.84 59.26 -62.21
N ALA A 426 -3.04 59.61 -63.21
CA ALA A 426 -2.03 58.69 -63.73
C ALA A 426 -0.95 58.44 -62.68
N THR A 427 -0.86 57.21 -62.17
CA THR A 427 0.07 56.86 -61.09
C THR A 427 0.94 55.66 -61.46
N SER A 428 2.24 55.77 -61.16
CA SER A 428 3.22 54.69 -61.27
C SER A 428 3.96 54.46 -59.95
N LEU A 429 4.22 53.21 -59.63
CA LEU A 429 5.12 52.80 -58.55
C LEU A 429 6.43 52.32 -59.19
N ARG A 430 7.56 52.86 -58.74
CA ARG A 430 8.89 52.56 -59.26
C ARG A 430 9.84 52.19 -58.14
N ARG A 431 10.84 51.36 -58.41
CA ARG A 431 11.93 51.09 -57.46
C ARG A 431 12.81 52.34 -57.37
N TYR A 432 13.17 52.78 -56.17
CA TYR A 432 14.14 53.87 -55.99
C TYR A 432 15.52 53.30 -55.64
N PRO A 433 16.64 53.85 -56.16
CA PRO A 433 16.76 54.97 -57.10
C PRO A 433 16.77 54.55 -58.59
N THR A 434 16.65 53.25 -58.91
CA THR A 434 16.80 52.74 -60.28
C THR A 434 15.68 53.16 -61.24
N LEU A 435 14.55 53.65 -60.69
CA LEU A 435 13.34 54.07 -61.40
C LEU A 435 12.69 52.98 -62.26
N GLU A 436 13.03 51.71 -62.00
CA GLU A 436 12.41 50.55 -62.61
C GLU A 436 10.91 50.51 -62.28
N LEU A 437 10.06 50.30 -63.28
CA LEU A 437 8.61 50.31 -63.12
C LEU A 437 8.12 49.03 -62.44
N LEU A 438 7.56 49.17 -61.24
CA LEU A 438 7.01 48.04 -60.46
C LEU A 438 5.52 47.83 -60.74
N ASP A 439 4.74 48.92 -60.82
CA ASP A 439 3.34 48.87 -61.20
C ASP A 439 2.85 50.21 -61.76
N VAL A 440 1.77 50.20 -62.54
CA VAL A 440 1.06 51.38 -63.05
C VAL A 440 -0.45 51.17 -62.99
N ASN A 441 -1.19 52.25 -62.75
CA ASN A 441 -2.65 52.20 -62.82
C ASN A 441 -3.18 52.43 -64.24
N GLU A 442 -4.49 52.29 -64.42
CA GLU A 442 -5.13 52.38 -65.73
C GLU A 442 -5.04 53.80 -66.33
N SER A 443 -5.13 54.83 -65.48
CA SER A 443 -5.01 56.22 -65.91
C SER A 443 -3.61 56.55 -66.44
N TRP A 444 -2.56 55.95 -65.87
CA TRP A 444 -1.19 56.08 -66.39
C TRP A 444 -1.03 55.44 -67.76
N ALA A 445 -1.55 54.22 -67.92
CA ALA A 445 -1.52 53.50 -69.19
C ALA A 445 -2.21 54.32 -70.30
N ARG A 446 -3.39 54.89 -69.99
CA ARG A 446 -4.14 55.77 -70.91
C ARG A 446 -3.41 57.07 -71.24
N MET A 447 -2.85 57.77 -70.24
CA MET A 447 -2.16 59.05 -70.44
C MET A 447 -0.94 58.91 -71.37
N PHE A 448 -0.15 57.86 -71.19
CA PHE A 448 1.10 57.64 -71.92
C PHE A 448 0.94 56.76 -73.19
N ASP A 449 -0.30 56.46 -73.59
CA ASP A 449 -0.66 55.68 -74.77
C ASP A 449 0.06 54.31 -74.84
N THR A 450 0.13 53.58 -73.71
CA THR A 450 0.77 52.26 -73.60
C THR A 450 -0.08 51.28 -72.80
N SER A 451 0.11 49.97 -72.97
CA SER A 451 -0.53 48.98 -72.09
C SER A 451 0.31 48.76 -70.84
N ARG A 452 -0.34 48.42 -69.71
CA ARG A 452 0.36 48.05 -68.47
C ARG A 452 1.35 46.90 -68.70
N ALA A 453 0.93 45.86 -69.42
CA ALA A 453 1.78 44.71 -69.69
C ALA A 453 3.06 45.12 -70.44
N HIS A 454 2.90 45.95 -71.47
CA HIS A 454 4.02 46.47 -72.26
C HIS A 454 4.93 47.43 -71.46
N ALA A 455 4.35 48.24 -70.56
CA ALA A 455 5.08 49.15 -69.71
C ALA A 455 5.95 48.42 -68.67
N LEU A 456 5.47 47.30 -68.12
CA LEU A 456 6.20 46.53 -67.10
C LEU A 456 7.28 45.60 -67.67
N THR A 457 7.24 45.27 -68.96
CA THR A 457 8.24 44.41 -69.61
C THR A 457 9.37 45.17 -70.29
N ASN A 458 9.21 46.47 -70.54
CA ASN A 458 10.23 47.29 -71.20
C ASN A 458 11.07 48.05 -70.18
N THR A 459 12.40 47.94 -70.31
CA THR A 459 13.36 48.67 -69.45
C THR A 459 13.42 50.16 -69.79
N VAL A 460 12.99 50.56 -71.00
CA VAL A 460 12.97 51.96 -71.45
C VAL A 460 11.61 52.57 -71.14
N SER A 461 11.61 53.74 -70.48
CA SER A 461 10.38 54.51 -70.21
C SER A 461 9.58 54.70 -71.52
N PRO A 462 8.27 54.39 -71.54
CA PRO A 462 7.47 54.50 -72.76
C PRO A 462 7.16 55.95 -73.16
N PHE A 463 7.66 56.92 -72.39
CA PHE A 463 7.59 58.34 -72.70
C PHE A 463 8.97 58.99 -72.57
N GLN A 464 9.19 60.03 -73.36
CA GLN A 464 10.42 60.82 -73.40
C GLN A 464 10.19 62.18 -72.75
N ILE A 465 11.03 62.58 -71.80
CA ILE A 465 11.01 63.97 -71.27
C ILE A 465 11.69 64.87 -72.30
N LEU A 466 11.02 65.95 -72.73
CA LEU A 466 11.49 66.82 -73.81
C LEU A 466 12.41 67.96 -73.35
N SER A 467 12.50 68.20 -72.03
CA SER A 467 13.51 69.09 -71.42
C SER A 467 14.28 68.33 -70.32
N PRO A 468 15.22 67.44 -70.69
CA PRO A 468 15.75 66.44 -69.76
C PRO A 468 16.69 67.01 -68.69
N THR A 469 17.49 68.03 -69.02
CA THR A 469 18.72 68.36 -68.27
C THR A 469 18.43 68.96 -66.89
N ASP A 470 17.40 69.81 -66.78
CA ASP A 470 17.07 70.49 -65.52
C ASP A 470 16.04 69.70 -64.69
N ALA A 471 15.08 69.04 -65.35
CA ALA A 471 13.98 68.35 -64.67
C ALA A 471 14.40 67.07 -63.95
N TYR A 472 15.19 66.20 -64.59
CA TYR A 472 15.67 64.96 -63.96
C TYR A 472 16.62 65.24 -62.79
N THR A 473 17.53 66.20 -62.98
CA THR A 473 18.51 66.59 -61.96
C THR A 473 17.81 67.20 -60.74
N HIS A 474 16.84 68.10 -60.97
CA HIS A 474 16.06 68.70 -59.90
C HIS A 474 15.23 67.64 -59.15
N ILE A 475 14.47 66.79 -59.86
CA ILE A 475 13.67 65.74 -59.22
C ILE A 475 14.55 64.78 -58.43
N ASN A 476 15.67 64.30 -58.97
CA ASN A 476 16.54 63.37 -58.26
C ASN A 476 17.20 64.01 -57.02
N THR A 477 17.61 65.27 -57.11
CA THR A 477 18.21 65.99 -55.98
C THR A 477 17.20 66.18 -54.85
N GLU A 478 16.01 66.66 -55.18
CA GLU A 478 14.92 66.85 -54.21
C GLU A 478 14.40 65.53 -53.65
N MET A 479 14.32 64.46 -54.45
CA MET A 479 13.95 63.12 -53.98
C MET A 479 15.01 62.50 -53.04
N ALA A 480 16.29 62.83 -53.24
CA ALA A 480 17.37 62.40 -52.35
C ALA A 480 17.36 63.20 -51.03
N ALA A 481 17.12 64.51 -51.07
CA ALA A 481 17.17 65.39 -49.90
C ALA A 481 15.85 65.39 -49.08
N ASN A 482 14.72 65.62 -49.75
CA ASN A 482 13.42 65.91 -49.14
C ASN A 482 12.42 64.74 -49.25
N ARG A 483 12.80 63.64 -49.91
CA ARG A 483 11.98 62.43 -50.16
C ARG A 483 10.66 62.68 -50.90
N ALA A 484 10.40 63.89 -51.38
CA ALA A 484 9.23 64.24 -52.15
C ALA A 484 9.49 65.43 -53.07
N VAL A 485 8.81 65.45 -54.21
CA VAL A 485 8.69 66.56 -55.15
C VAL A 485 7.21 66.68 -55.49
N LEU A 486 6.63 67.87 -55.40
CA LEU A 486 5.21 68.08 -55.66
C LEU A 486 5.01 69.06 -56.80
N ASP A 487 4.04 68.76 -57.67
CA ASP A 487 3.51 69.60 -58.73
C ASP A 487 4.59 70.21 -59.63
N TYR A 488 5.64 69.43 -59.95
CA TYR A 488 6.73 69.90 -60.79
C TYR A 488 6.30 69.87 -62.27
N PRO A 489 6.26 71.01 -62.97
CA PRO A 489 5.85 71.05 -64.36
C PRO A 489 6.93 70.48 -65.27
N MET A 490 6.54 69.60 -66.19
CA MET A 490 7.42 69.05 -67.21
C MET A 490 6.70 68.84 -68.53
N THR A 491 7.46 68.77 -69.62
CA THR A 491 6.93 68.42 -70.93
C THR A 491 7.41 67.03 -71.33
N VAL A 492 6.48 66.16 -71.67
CA VAL A 492 6.73 64.75 -72.00
C VAL A 492 6.15 64.40 -73.36
N ARG A 493 6.75 63.43 -74.05
CA ARG A 493 6.26 62.84 -75.29
C ARG A 493 5.80 61.42 -75.01
N THR A 494 4.55 61.11 -75.31
CA THR A 494 3.96 59.77 -75.13
C THR A 494 4.51 58.77 -76.17
N ALA A 495 4.18 57.48 -76.01
CA ALA A 495 4.59 56.44 -76.95
C ALA A 495 4.06 56.67 -78.38
N SER A 496 2.90 57.33 -78.51
CA SER A 496 2.29 57.69 -79.80
C SER A 496 2.92 58.94 -80.44
N GLY A 497 3.82 59.63 -79.73
CA GLY A 497 4.46 60.87 -80.19
C GLY A 497 3.74 62.15 -79.76
N ARG A 498 2.60 62.08 -79.05
CA ARG A 498 1.88 63.25 -78.52
C ARG A 498 2.73 63.97 -77.46
N VAL A 499 2.76 65.30 -77.53
CA VAL A 499 3.43 66.14 -76.54
C VAL A 499 2.43 66.59 -75.48
N LEU A 500 2.73 66.31 -74.22
CA LEU A 500 1.91 66.67 -73.06
C LEU A 500 2.71 67.59 -72.11
N SER A 501 2.06 68.61 -71.58
CA SER A 501 2.51 69.34 -70.39
C SER A 501 1.89 68.69 -69.17
N VAL A 502 2.71 68.14 -68.27
CA VAL A 502 2.26 67.39 -67.09
C VAL A 502 2.82 68.00 -65.81
N LEU A 503 2.02 68.02 -64.74
CA LEU A 503 2.50 68.22 -63.38
C LEU A 503 2.84 66.86 -62.78
N VAL A 504 4.07 66.71 -62.29
CA VAL A 504 4.54 65.46 -61.71
C VAL A 504 4.84 65.64 -60.24
N SER A 505 4.24 64.76 -59.45
CA SER A 505 4.46 64.65 -58.01
C SER A 505 5.05 63.28 -57.70
N CYS A 506 6.22 63.25 -57.07
CA CYS A 506 6.95 62.05 -56.68
C CYS A 506 7.10 62.00 -55.16
N VAL A 507 6.83 60.86 -54.54
CA VAL A 507 7.02 60.66 -53.09
C VAL A 507 7.69 59.32 -52.83
N ARG A 508 8.68 59.26 -51.94
CA ARG A 508 9.29 57.98 -51.51
C ARG A 508 8.36 57.28 -50.51
N VAL A 509 8.02 56.04 -50.83
CA VAL A 509 7.20 55.15 -50.01
C VAL A 509 7.95 53.83 -49.82
N VAL A 510 7.73 53.15 -48.69
CA VAL A 510 8.29 51.82 -48.46
C VAL A 510 7.22 50.78 -48.77
N ALA A 511 7.51 49.88 -49.71
CA ALA A 511 6.63 48.77 -50.08
C ALA A 511 7.43 47.47 -50.05
N ASN A 512 6.99 46.47 -49.27
CA ASN A 512 7.69 45.19 -49.08
C ASN A 512 9.18 45.37 -48.73
N ASP A 513 9.48 46.24 -47.75
CA ASP A 513 10.84 46.63 -47.32
C ASP A 513 11.75 47.18 -48.44
N THR A 514 11.16 47.51 -49.59
CA THR A 514 11.83 48.16 -50.71
C THR A 514 11.45 49.63 -50.72
N ASP A 515 12.45 50.50 -50.82
CA ASP A 515 12.22 51.92 -51.02
C ASP A 515 11.79 52.16 -52.48
N CYS A 516 10.60 52.73 -52.63
CA CYS A 516 9.92 52.92 -53.90
C CYS A 516 9.58 54.39 -54.07
N GLN A 517 9.44 54.83 -55.32
CA GLN A 517 8.91 56.13 -55.68
C GLN A 517 7.48 55.95 -56.21
N LEU A 518 6.52 56.61 -55.57
CA LEU A 518 5.17 56.77 -56.08
C LEU A 518 5.12 58.08 -56.87
N THR A 519 4.83 57.98 -58.17
CA THR A 519 4.76 59.13 -59.07
C THR A 519 3.34 59.30 -59.57
N SER A 520 2.77 60.48 -59.37
CA SER A 520 1.50 60.89 -59.95
C SER A 520 1.74 61.94 -61.04
N SER A 521 1.00 61.85 -62.13
CA SER A 521 1.09 62.75 -63.28
C SER A 521 -0.30 63.28 -63.63
N ILE A 522 -0.42 64.59 -63.77
CA ILE A 522 -1.66 65.27 -64.15
C ILE A 522 -1.39 66.04 -65.44
N ASP A 523 -2.21 65.79 -66.47
CA ASP A 523 -2.13 66.53 -67.73
C ASP A 523 -2.72 67.94 -67.54
N ILE A 524 -1.90 68.95 -67.85
CA ILE A 524 -2.28 70.36 -67.81
C ILE A 524 -2.20 71.01 -69.20
N THR A 525 -2.06 70.21 -70.26
CA THR A 525 -1.91 70.70 -71.64
C THR A 525 -3.10 71.55 -72.07
N GLU A 526 -4.32 71.03 -71.91
CA GLU A 526 -5.55 71.75 -72.27
C GLU A 526 -5.70 73.02 -71.43
N ARG A 527 -5.37 72.94 -70.13
CA ARG A 527 -5.40 74.09 -69.22
C ARG A 527 -4.46 75.20 -69.67
N LEU A 528 -3.21 74.86 -70.01
CA LEU A 528 -2.22 75.84 -70.49
C LEU A 528 -2.57 76.39 -71.87
N GLN A 529 -3.11 75.56 -72.77
CA GLN A 529 -3.57 76.02 -74.09
C GLN A 529 -4.76 76.99 -73.96
N ALA A 530 -5.72 76.70 -73.10
CA ALA A 530 -6.85 77.60 -72.83
C ALA A 530 -6.39 78.92 -72.20
N GLU A 531 -5.43 78.88 -71.27
CA GLU A 531 -4.85 80.07 -70.66
C GLU A 531 -4.07 80.91 -71.68
N ALA A 532 -3.28 80.27 -72.55
CA ALA A 532 -2.56 80.95 -73.62
C ALA A 532 -3.51 81.60 -74.63
N ALA A 533 -4.54 80.89 -75.08
CA ALA A 533 -5.56 81.42 -76.00
C ALA A 533 -6.34 82.59 -75.37
N ARG A 534 -6.65 82.49 -74.07
CA ARG A 534 -7.27 83.60 -73.33
C ARG A 534 -6.35 84.81 -73.26
N ARG A 535 -5.08 84.64 -72.89
CA ARG A 535 -4.08 85.72 -72.84
C ARG A 535 -3.88 86.37 -74.20
N GLU A 536 -3.84 85.57 -75.27
CA GLU A 536 -3.71 86.08 -76.63
C GLU A 536 -4.94 86.90 -77.04
N SER A 537 -6.14 86.44 -76.69
CA SER A 537 -7.37 87.20 -76.92
C SER A 537 -7.42 88.50 -76.11
N GLU A 538 -7.01 88.48 -74.83
CA GLU A 538 -6.95 89.67 -73.97
C GLU A 538 -5.89 90.68 -74.45
N ALA A 539 -4.73 90.20 -74.92
CA ALA A 539 -3.69 91.04 -75.50
C ALA A 539 -4.14 91.66 -76.83
N ARG A 540 -4.81 90.90 -77.69
CA ARG A 540 -5.40 91.42 -78.94
C ARG A 540 -6.48 92.46 -78.67
N PHE A 541 -7.37 92.22 -77.69
CA PHE A 541 -8.40 93.19 -77.30
C PHE A 541 -7.79 94.47 -76.71
N SER A 542 -6.78 94.33 -75.83
CA SER A 542 -6.06 95.48 -75.23
C SER A 542 -5.31 96.30 -76.29
N ALA A 543 -4.70 95.66 -77.30
CA ALA A 543 -4.03 96.36 -78.39
C ALA A 543 -5.00 97.14 -79.29
N ILE A 544 -6.19 96.60 -79.56
CA ILE A 544 -7.26 97.29 -80.31
C ILE A 544 -7.81 98.48 -79.51
N VAL A 545 -8.05 98.31 -78.21
CA VAL A 545 -8.54 99.40 -77.35
C VAL A 545 -7.50 100.51 -77.23
N ALA A 546 -6.22 100.18 -77.09
CA ALA A 546 -5.14 101.18 -77.01
C ALA A 546 -4.99 102.00 -78.30
N THR A 547 -5.22 101.40 -79.48
CA THR A 547 -5.19 102.11 -80.77
C THR A 547 -6.46 102.91 -81.08
N MET A 548 -7.53 102.79 -80.28
CA MET A 548 -8.74 103.63 -80.37
C MET A 548 -8.74 104.83 -79.42
N THR A 549 -7.77 104.89 -78.49
CA THR A 549 -7.63 105.96 -77.49
C THR A 549 -6.51 106.96 -77.76
N GLU A 550 -5.78 106.82 -78.89
CA GLU A 550 -5.03 107.89 -79.56
C GLU A 550 -5.84 108.43 -80.74
#